data_AF-A0A1Z5IS18-F1
#
_entry.id   AF-A0A1Z5IS18-F1
#
_cell.length_a   1.000
_cell.length_b   1.000
_cell.length_c   1.000
_cell.angle_alpha   90.00
_cell.angle_beta   90.00
_cell.angle_gamma   90.00
#
_symmetry.space_group_name_H-M   'P 1'
#
loop_
_entity.id
_entity.type
_entity.pdbx_description
1 polymer ?
#
loop_
_entity_poly.entity_id
_entity_poly.type
_entity_poly.pdbx_seq_one_letter_code
_entity_poly.pdbx_strand_id
1 'polypeptide(L)' 'MVTTDQIKFKNYFVKVFMQHDDDVIRSLSWMNSHFNYMPDDVRLSYHHLSSLQKNAVIKEICMLGD' A
#
# COMPACT_ATOMS: atom_id res chain seq x y z
N MET A 1 -15.62 -6.01 -6.32
CA MET A 1 -15.98 -5.11 -5.20
C MET A 1 -14.71 -4.89 -4.40
N VAL A 2 -14.30 -3.64 -4.16
CA VAL A 2 -13.09 -3.36 -3.35
C VAL A 2 -13.39 -3.69 -1.90
N THR A 3 -12.52 -4.47 -1.25
CA THR A 3 -12.72 -4.86 0.16
C THR A 3 -12.28 -3.76 1.12
N THR A 4 -12.79 -3.77 2.36
CA THR A 4 -12.33 -2.85 3.43
C THR A 4 -10.82 -2.91 3.63
N ASP A 5 -10.23 -4.10 3.57
CA ASP A 5 -8.78 -4.30 3.70
C ASP A 5 -8.01 -3.67 2.52
N GLN A 6 -8.53 -3.78 1.29
CA GLN A 6 -7.93 -3.11 0.14
C GLN A 6 -7.98 -1.59 0.28
N ILE A 7 -9.09 -1.02 0.75
CA ILE A 7 -9.24 0.43 0.95
C ILE A 7 -8.24 0.92 2.00
N LYS A 8 -8.11 0.23 3.14
CA LYS A 8 -7.18 0.60 4.20
C LYS A 8 -5.73 0.55 3.72
N PHE A 9 -5.33 -0.55 3.10
CA PHE A 9 -3.98 -0.70 2.56
C PHE A 9 -3.69 0.35 1.47
N LYS A 10 -4.63 0.57 0.55
CA LYS A 10 -4.52 1.61 -0.49
C LYS A 10 -4.35 3.01 0.09
N ASN A 11 -5.20 3.40 1.04
CA ASN A 11 -5.15 4.74 1.63
C ASN A 11 -3.82 4.99 2.38
N TYR A 12 -3.28 3.96 3.03
CA TYR A 12 -1.96 4.04 3.64
C TYR A 12 -0.86 4.17 2.58
N PHE A 13 -0.86 3.30 1.58
CA PHE A 13 0.17 3.29 0.55
C PHE A 13 0.15 4.58 -0.29
N VAL A 14 -1.02 5.15 -0.62
CA VAL A 14 -1.10 6.47 -1.28
C VAL A 14 -0.40 7.57 -0.47
N LYS A 15 -0.53 7.58 0.87
CA LYS A 15 0.17 8.57 1.71
C LYS A 15 1.68 8.41 1.63
N VAL A 16 2.17 7.16 1.69
CA VAL A 16 3.59 6.86 1.58
C VAL A 16 4.12 7.21 0.18
N PHE A 17 3.33 6.92 -0.85
CA PHE A 17 3.62 7.24 -2.24
C PHE A 17 3.87 8.73 -2.45
N MET A 18 2.95 9.58 -1.96
CA MET A 18 3.09 11.04 -2.03
C MET A 18 4.25 11.59 -1.18
N GLN A 19 4.67 10.88 -0.13
CA GLN A 19 5.85 11.25 0.69
C GLN A 19 7.18 10.93 0.01
N HIS A 20 7.15 10.17 -1.09
CA HIS A 20 8.32 9.69 -1.80
C HIS A 20 8.29 10.08 -3.29
N ASP A 21 7.78 11.28 -3.57
CA ASP A 21 7.81 11.91 -4.89
C ASP A 21 7.18 11.02 -5.98
N ASP A 22 6.10 10.32 -5.62
CA ASP A 22 5.37 9.41 -6.52
C ASP A 22 6.25 8.25 -7.08
N ASP A 23 7.34 7.91 -6.38
CA ASP A 23 8.19 6.75 -6.69
C ASP A 23 7.66 5.50 -5.98
N VAL A 24 7.03 4.62 -6.76
CA VAL A 24 6.45 3.37 -6.24
C VAL A 24 7.50 2.42 -5.67
N ILE A 25 8.70 2.36 -6.24
CA ILE A 25 9.76 1.45 -5.81
C ILE A 25 10.31 1.92 -4.46
N ARG A 26 10.58 3.23 -4.35
CA ARG A 26 11.01 3.85 -3.10
C ARG A 26 9.98 3.67 -1.99
N SER A 27 8.71 3.85 -2.33
CA SER A 27 7.58 3.71 -1.39
C SER A 27 7.41 2.28 -0.88
N LEU A 28 7.48 1.28 -1.78
CA LEU A 28 7.44 -0.13 -1.40
C LEU A 28 8.64 -0.52 -0.55
N SER A 29 9.84 -0.05 -0.91
CA SER A 29 11.06 -0.29 -0.13
C SER A 29 10.92 0.28 1.28
N TRP A 30 10.47 1.54 1.41
CA TRP A 30 10.24 2.18 2.69
C TRP A 30 9.20 1.43 3.53
N MET A 31 8.08 1.04 2.93
CA MET A 31 7.03 0.26 3.60
C MET A 31 7.56 -1.08 4.11
N ASN A 32 8.36 -1.79 3.32
CA ASN A 32 8.96 -3.05 3.74
C ASN A 32 9.91 -2.86 4.92
N SER A 33 10.75 -1.83 4.89
CA SER A 33 11.66 -1.48 6.01
C SER A 33 10.92 -1.00 7.26
N HIS A 34 9.73 -0.40 7.12
CA HIS A 34 8.94 0.16 8.22
C HIS A 34 7.72 -0.69 8.56
N PHE A 35 7.69 -1.96 8.13
CA PHE A 35 6.52 -2.82 8.28
C PHE A 35 6.04 -2.91 9.73
N ASN A 36 6.96 -3.08 10.68
CA ASN A 36 6.63 -3.19 12.10
C ASN A 36 6.08 -1.89 12.71
N TYR A 37 6.31 -0.74 12.06
CA TYR A 37 5.85 0.58 12.49
C TYR A 37 4.58 1.03 11.78
N MET A 38 4.06 0.26 10.83
CA MET A 38 2.76 0.53 10.24
C MET A 38 1.66 0.47 11.30
N PRO A 39 0.59 1.27 11.17
CA PRO A 39 -0.59 1.14 12.00
C PRO A 39 -1.11 -0.32 12.01
N ASP A 40 -1.49 -0.83 13.18
CA ASP A 40 -1.86 -2.24 13.34
C ASP A 40 -3.01 -2.66 12.41
N ASP A 41 -3.98 -1.77 12.18
CA ASP A 41 -5.12 -2.03 11.30
C ASP A 41 -4.72 -2.13 9.82
N VAL A 42 -3.73 -1.33 9.39
CA VAL A 42 -3.12 -1.43 8.05
C VAL A 42 -2.34 -2.73 7.91
N ARG A 43 -1.56 -3.09 8.92
CA ARG A 43 -0.76 -4.32 8.94
C ARG A 43 -1.63 -5.57 8.90
N LEU A 44 -2.71 -5.60 9.68
CA LEU A 44 -3.73 -6.65 9.64
C LEU A 44 -4.40 -6.73 8.26
N SER A 45 -4.82 -5.58 7.72
CA SER A 45 -5.40 -5.52 6.37
C SER A 45 -4.44 -6.10 5.33
N TYR A 46 -3.15 -5.72 5.38
CA TYR A 46 -2.13 -6.28 4.51
C TYR A 46 -1.99 -7.81 4.66
N HIS A 47 -2.07 -8.36 5.87
CA HIS A 47 -2.01 -9.81 6.06
C HIS A 47 -3.24 -10.57 5.53
N HIS A 48 -4.44 -9.97 5.60
CA HIS A 48 -5.66 -10.58 5.06
C HIS A 48 -5.70 -10.63 3.52
N LEU A 49 -5.01 -9.69 2.87
CA LEU A 49 -4.98 -9.64 1.41
C LEU A 49 -4.09 -10.75 0.84
N SER A 50 -4.63 -11.46 -0.15
CA SER A 50 -3.84 -12.34 -1.02
C SER A 50 -2.83 -11.54 -1.84
N SER A 51 -1.80 -12.21 -2.36
CA SER A 51 -0.82 -11.58 -3.27
C SER A 51 -1.48 -10.91 -4.47
N LEU A 52 -2.55 -11.53 -5.03
CA LEU A 52 -3.29 -10.96 -6.15
C LEU A 52 -3.96 -9.63 -5.77
N GLN A 53 -4.57 -9.56 -4.58
CA GLN A 53 -5.25 -8.35 -4.11
C GLN A 53 -4.24 -7.25 -3.75
N LYS A 54 -3.08 -7.60 -3.20
CA LYS A 54 -1.97 -6.66 -2.97
C LYS A 54 -1.49 -6.06 -4.28
N ASN A 55 -1.23 -6.91 -5.27
CA ASN A 55 -0.79 -6.49 -6.60
C ASN A 55 -1.81 -5.59 -7.31
N ALA A 56 -3.11 -5.84 -7.11
CA ALA A 56 -4.16 -4.95 -7.62
C ALA A 56 -4.06 -3.54 -7.01
N VAL A 57 -3.86 -3.44 -5.69
CA VAL A 57 -3.67 -2.13 -5.02
C VAL A 57 -2.40 -1.44 -5.50
N ILE A 58 -1.28 -2.16 -5.62
CA ILE A 58 -0.02 -1.61 -6.13
C ILE A 58 -0.22 -1.08 -7.55
N LYS A 59 -0.87 -1.86 -8.43
CA LYS A 59 -1.16 -1.45 -9.81
C LYS A 59 -2.02 -0.18 -9.86
N GLU A 60 -3.04 -0.08 -9.01
CA GLU A 60 -3.86 1.13 -8.90
C GLU A 60 -3.03 2.36 -8.55
N ILE A 61 -2.05 2.22 -7.66
CA ILE A 61 -1.19 3.33 -7.23
C ILE A 61 -0.19 3.71 -8.31
N CYS A 62 0.38 2.75 -9.05
CA CYS A 62 1.23 3.04 -10.21
C CYS A 62 0.50 3.86 -11.29
N MET A 63 -0.84 3.78 -11.37
CA MET A 63 -1.64 4.57 -12.31
C MET A 63 -1.96 5.98 -11.79
N LEU A 64 -1.55 6.33 -10.56
CA LEU A 64 -1.73 7.69 -10.00
C LEU A 64 -0.53 8.60 -10.27
N GLY A 65 0.66 8.03 -10.46
CA GLY A 65 1.85 8.78 -10.87
C GLY A 65 1.87 8.94 -12.39
N ASP A 66 1.35 10.07 -12.87
CA ASP A 66 1.57 10.61 -14.22
C ASP A 66 2.50 11.82 -14.12
#